data_AF-A0A212EJ00-F1
#
_entry.id   AF-A0A212EJ00-F1
#
_cell.length_a   1.000
_cell.length_b   1.000
_cell.length_c   1.000
_cell.angle_alpha   90.00
_cell.angle_beta   90.00
_cell.angle_gamma   90.00
#
_symmetry.space_group_name_H-M   'P 1'
#
loop_
_entity.id
_entity.type
_entity.pdbx_description
1 polymer ?
#
loop_
_entity_poly.entity_id
_entity_poly.type
_entity_poly.pdbx_seq_one_letter_code
_entity_poly.pdbx_strand_id
1 'polypeptide(L)'
;MVNEGDEVDSKKQSAAGSQHYAVSDFAVGGRCKCNGHASRCIPSKDEGQGTQLACDCKHNTAGRDCERCKPFHFDRPWGRATARDANECKEYLDLLGDLNVKFSRLLSICLVEYGDL
;
A
#
# COMPACT_ATOMS: atom_id res chain seq x y z
N MET A 1 7.43 -33.90 -17.24
CA MET A 1 7.17 -34.59 -18.52
C MET A 1 6.50 -35.92 -18.21
N VAL A 2 5.18 -35.93 -18.31
CA VAL A 2 4.25 -37.07 -18.46
C VAL A 2 3.11 -36.43 -19.26
N ASN A 3 3.05 -36.53 -20.59
CA ASN A 3 2.79 -37.65 -21.50
C ASN A 3 1.39 -38.27 -21.35
N GLU A 4 0.76 -38.44 -22.52
CA GLU A 4 -0.59 -38.92 -22.85
C GLU A 4 -1.73 -38.07 -22.26
N GLY A 5 -2.62 -37.43 -23.01
CA GLY A 5 -3.16 -37.78 -24.32
C GLY A 5 -4.67 -37.92 -24.17
N ASP A 6 -5.39 -36.79 -24.14
CA ASP A 6 -6.85 -36.77 -24.24
C ASP A 6 -7.24 -35.87 -25.42
N GLU A 7 -7.20 -36.48 -26.61
CA GLU A 7 -7.83 -35.95 -27.81
C GLU A 7 -9.34 -36.08 -27.59
N VAL A 8 -10.02 -34.95 -27.34
CA VAL A 8 -11.47 -34.95 -27.10
C VAL A 8 -12.19 -35.25 -28.41
N ASP A 9 -12.44 -36.54 -28.63
CA ASP A 9 -13.15 -37.08 -29.79
C ASP A 9 -14.53 -36.42 -29.96
N SER A 10 -14.62 -35.65 -31.04
CA SER A 10 -15.84 -34.97 -31.47
C SER A 10 -16.78 -35.97 -32.16
N LYS A 11 -17.38 -36.91 -31.42
CA LYS A 11 -18.69 -37.56 -31.68
C LYS A 11 -18.82 -38.86 -30.87
N LYS A 12 -19.51 -38.79 -29.71
CA LYS A 12 -20.53 -39.75 -29.21
C LYS A 12 -20.71 -39.61 -27.70
N GLN A 13 -21.45 -38.58 -27.29
CA GLN A 13 -22.17 -38.60 -26.01
C GLN A 13 -23.54 -37.98 -26.20
N SER A 14 -24.43 -38.69 -26.89
CA SER A 14 -25.86 -38.54 -26.66
C SER A 14 -26.14 -38.93 -25.21
N ALA A 15 -26.48 -37.92 -24.40
CA ALA A 15 -26.57 -37.89 -22.92
C ALA A 15 -25.30 -37.47 -22.14
N ALA A 16 -24.39 -36.68 -22.73
CA ALA A 16 -23.51 -35.82 -21.93
C ALA A 16 -24.37 -34.77 -21.23
N GLY A 17 -24.74 -35.03 -19.97
CA GLY A 17 -25.39 -34.04 -19.11
C GLY A 17 -24.61 -32.74 -19.20
N SER A 18 -25.30 -31.68 -19.58
CA SER A 18 -24.67 -30.41 -19.89
C SER A 18 -24.01 -29.83 -18.63
N GLN A 19 -22.68 -29.78 -18.62
CA GLN A 19 -21.95 -29.13 -17.52
C GLN A 19 -22.25 -27.62 -17.56
N HIS A 20 -23.09 -27.18 -16.64
CA HIS A 20 -23.47 -25.77 -16.49
C HIS A 20 -23.04 -25.25 -15.12
N TYR A 21 -22.40 -24.07 -15.12
CA TYR A 21 -22.15 -23.28 -13.92
C TYR A 21 -23.02 -22.03 -13.99
N ALA A 22 -23.76 -21.74 -12.92
CA ALA A 22 -24.58 -20.54 -12.81
C ALA A 22 -24.30 -19.89 -11.44
N VAL A 23 -24.09 -18.58 -11.44
CA VAL A 23 -23.87 -17.77 -10.24
C VAL A 23 -24.93 -16.68 -10.21
N SER A 24 -25.69 -16.59 -9.12
CA SER A 24 -26.78 -15.62 -8.96
C SER A 24 -26.33 -14.31 -8.34
N ASP A 25 -25.30 -14.34 -7.49
CA ASP A 25 -24.71 -13.16 -6.86
C ASP A 25 -23.23 -13.42 -6.55
N PHE A 26 -22.41 -12.37 -6.61
CA PHE A 26 -20.98 -12.44 -6.34
C PHE A 26 -20.52 -11.19 -5.58
N ALA A 27 -20.24 -11.36 -4.29
CA ALA A 27 -19.77 -10.30 -3.41
C ALA A 27 -18.37 -10.62 -2.87
N VAL A 28 -17.49 -9.62 -2.85
CA VAL A 28 -16.16 -9.69 -2.25
C VAL A 28 -16.03 -8.62 -1.18
N GLY A 29 -15.99 -9.05 0.09
CA GLY A 29 -15.75 -8.17 1.22
C GLY A 29 -14.28 -7.75 1.29
N GLY A 30 -14.03 -6.46 1.50
CA GLY A 30 -12.68 -5.93 1.61
C GLY A 30 -12.64 -4.56 2.30
N ARG A 31 -11.43 -4.09 2.58
CA ARG A 31 -11.16 -2.74 3.09
C ARG A 31 -9.90 -2.19 2.45
N CYS A 32 -9.76 -0.88 2.44
CA CYS A 32 -8.50 -0.26 2.03
C CYS A 32 -7.33 -0.67 2.93
N LYS A 33 -6.16 -0.84 2.33
CA LYS A 33 -4.90 -1.10 3.04
C LYS A 33 -4.23 0.22 3.40
N CYS A 34 -4.60 0.82 4.52
CA CYS A 34 -4.00 2.09 4.97
C CYS A 34 -2.92 1.92 6.04
N ASN A 35 -2.42 0.70 6.26
CA ASN A 35 -1.46 0.35 7.32
C ASN A 35 -1.86 0.86 8.72
N GLY A 36 -3.17 1.02 8.98
CA GLY A 36 -3.71 1.56 10.23
C GLY A 36 -3.49 3.07 10.45
N HIS A 37 -3.03 3.82 9.44
CA HIS A 37 -2.85 5.26 9.50
C HIS A 37 -3.99 6.07 8.84
N ALA A 38 -5.10 5.44 8.45
CA ALA A 38 -6.29 6.17 7.99
C ALA A 38 -7.57 5.44 8.41
N SER A 39 -8.63 6.21 8.63
CA SER A 39 -9.97 5.70 8.96
C SER A 39 -10.89 5.59 7.75
N ARG A 40 -10.52 6.19 6.61
CA ARG A 40 -11.31 6.21 5.37
C ARG A 40 -10.42 6.34 4.13
N CYS A 41 -11.01 6.05 2.98
CA CYS A 41 -10.43 6.30 1.66
C CYS A 41 -11.24 7.32 0.90
N ILE A 42 -10.54 8.09 0.08
CA ILE A 42 -11.11 9.10 -0.80
C ILE A 42 -10.70 8.82 -2.24
N PRO A 43 -11.49 9.23 -3.25
CA PRO A 43 -11.06 9.16 -4.63
C PRO A 43 -9.74 9.90 -4.83
N SER A 44 -8.76 9.27 -5.48
CA SER A 44 -7.50 9.91 -5.81
C SER A 44 -7.73 11.04 -6.82
N LYS A 45 -6.91 12.08 -6.72
CA LYS A 45 -6.91 13.22 -7.64
C LYS A 45 -6.00 13.00 -8.86
N ASP A 46 -5.34 11.85 -8.95
CA ASP A 46 -4.47 11.54 -10.08
C ASP A 46 -5.30 11.41 -11.36
N GLU A 47 -5.17 12.41 -12.22
CA GLU A 47 -5.91 12.55 -13.46
C GLU A 47 -5.45 11.49 -14.48
N GLY A 48 -6.27 10.46 -14.71
CA GLY A 48 -6.12 9.63 -15.91
C GLY A 48 -6.52 8.16 -15.79
N GLN A 49 -6.66 7.61 -14.58
CA GLN A 49 -7.08 6.22 -14.40
C GLN A 49 -8.22 6.16 -13.36
N GLY A 50 -9.42 5.84 -13.84
CA GLY A 50 -10.67 6.00 -13.10
C GLY A 50 -10.68 5.44 -11.67
N THR A 51 -11.43 6.12 -10.78
CA THR A 51 -11.90 5.65 -9.47
C THR A 51 -10.86 4.99 -8.53
N GLN A 52 -9.57 5.29 -8.67
CA GLN A 52 -8.60 4.75 -7.72
C GLN A 52 -8.80 5.38 -6.34
N LEU A 53 -9.03 4.55 -5.33
CA LEU A 53 -9.14 4.99 -3.94
C LEU A 53 -7.74 5.13 -3.33
N ALA A 54 -7.52 6.24 -2.64
CA ALA A 54 -6.33 6.49 -1.82
C ALA A 54 -6.75 6.72 -0.36
N CYS A 55 -5.89 6.34 0.58
CA CYS A 55 -6.13 6.54 2.00
C CYS A 55 -6.07 8.04 2.37
N ASP A 56 -6.99 8.49 3.23
CA ASP A 56 -6.90 9.81 3.87
C ASP A 56 -5.91 9.75 5.06
N CYS A 57 -4.62 9.69 4.73
CA CYS A 57 -3.55 9.39 5.69
C CYS A 57 -3.45 10.41 6.85
N LYS A 58 -3.31 9.86 8.05
CA LYS A 58 -3.02 10.51 9.34
C LYS A 58 -1.64 10.11 9.84
N HIS A 59 -1.31 10.40 11.11
CA HIS A 59 -0.07 9.97 11.75
C HIS A 59 1.20 10.39 11.00
N ASN A 60 1.14 11.54 10.31
CA ASN A 60 2.21 12.08 9.47
C ASN A 60 2.74 11.13 8.39
N THR A 61 1.88 10.22 7.93
CA THR A 61 2.15 9.33 6.81
C THR A 61 1.62 9.90 5.49
N ALA A 62 2.17 9.41 4.39
CA ALA A 62 1.81 9.74 3.03
C ALA A 62 1.94 8.49 2.14
N GLY A 63 1.52 8.63 0.89
CA GLY A 63 1.40 7.52 -0.05
C GLY A 63 -0.03 7.00 -0.16
N ARG A 64 -0.28 6.12 -1.13
CA ARG A 64 -1.63 5.63 -1.43
C ARG A 64 -2.18 4.77 -0.29
N ASP A 65 -1.29 4.00 0.34
CA ASP A 65 -1.55 3.04 1.40
C ASP A 65 -0.97 3.52 2.75
N CYS A 66 -0.55 4.79 2.84
CA CYS A 66 0.17 5.37 3.98
C CYS A 66 1.50 4.66 4.30
N GLU A 67 2.23 4.27 3.26
CA GLU A 67 3.44 3.44 3.28
C GLU A 67 4.76 4.19 3.55
N ARG A 68 4.71 5.51 3.69
CA ARG A 68 5.89 6.34 3.96
C ARG A 68 5.56 7.52 4.86
N CYS A 69 6.57 8.12 5.46
CA CYS A 69 6.42 9.38 6.17
C CYS A 69 6.24 10.56 5.21
N LYS A 70 5.54 11.60 5.68
CA LYS A 70 5.52 12.91 5.03
C LYS A 70 6.93 13.53 5.06
N PRO A 71 7.23 14.45 4.12
CA PRO A 71 8.44 15.26 4.21
C PRO A 71 8.61 15.87 5.61
N PHE A 72 9.85 15.97 6.07
CA PHE A 72 10.25 16.49 7.39
C PHE A 72 9.85 15.66 8.62
N HIS A 73 9.21 14.51 8.43
CA HIS A 73 8.81 13.61 9.52
C HIS A 73 9.66 12.32 9.56
N PHE A 74 10.98 12.46 9.55
CA PHE A 74 11.94 11.35 9.44
C PHE A 74 12.80 11.16 10.71
N ASP A 75 12.33 11.62 11.87
CA ASP A 75 13.07 11.46 13.12
C ASP A 75 13.23 9.98 13.52
N ARG A 76 12.19 9.17 13.25
CA ARG A 76 12.21 7.72 13.36
C ARG A 76 11.82 7.02 12.05
N PRO A 77 12.19 5.74 11.85
CA PRO A 77 11.72 4.95 10.73
C PRO A 77 10.19 4.83 10.70
N TRP A 78 9.62 4.75 9.50
CA TRP A 78 8.20 4.44 9.33
C TRP A 78 7.88 3.04 9.88
N GLY A 79 6.70 2.88 10.47
CA GLY A 79 6.18 1.59 10.88
C GLY A 79 4.66 1.55 10.82
N ARG A 80 4.10 0.38 10.49
CA ARG A 80 2.65 0.15 10.48
C ARG A 80 2.06 0.37 11.88
N ALA A 81 0.88 1.00 11.97
CA ALA A 81 0.15 1.09 13.22
C ALA A 81 -0.28 -0.30 13.75
N THR A 82 -0.20 -0.47 15.06
CA THR A 82 -0.65 -1.65 15.79
C THR A 82 -1.88 -1.31 16.64
N ALA A 83 -2.45 -2.30 17.32
CA ALA A 83 -3.56 -2.05 18.24
C ALA A 83 -3.17 -1.19 19.46
N ARG A 84 -1.86 -1.07 19.77
CA ARG A 84 -1.35 -0.36 20.96
C ARG A 84 -0.62 0.93 20.64
N ASP A 85 -0.01 1.01 19.45
CA ASP A 85 0.82 2.13 19.04
C ASP A 85 0.47 2.53 17.60
N ALA A 86 0.23 3.82 17.40
CA ALA A 86 -0.07 4.42 16.10
C ALA A 86 1.14 4.41 15.15
N ASN A 87 2.36 4.31 15.68
CA ASN A 87 3.61 4.40 14.93
C ASN A 87 3.65 5.62 14.01
N GLU A 88 3.22 6.78 14.51
CA GLU A 88 3.24 8.04 13.78
C GLU A 88 4.66 8.51 13.44
N CYS A 89 4.81 9.08 12.25
CA CYS A 89 6.05 9.71 11.86
C CYS A 89 6.26 11.00 12.67
N LYS A 90 7.48 11.22 13.13
CA LYS A 90 7.83 12.34 14.01
C LYS A 90 8.64 13.40 13.28
N GLU A 91 8.27 14.66 13.50
CA GLU A 91 9.03 15.80 13.01
C GLU A 91 10.42 15.82 13.65
N TYR A 92 11.38 16.36 12.90
CA TYR A 92 12.74 16.54 13.41
C TYR A 92 12.83 17.52 14.61
N LEU A 93 11.78 18.30 14.84
CA LEU A 93 11.75 19.40 15.83
C LEU A 93 11.20 19.00 17.20
N ASP A 94 10.72 17.77 17.38
CA ASP A 94 10.45 17.22 18.73
C ASP A 94 11.74 17.11 19.58
N LEU A 95 12.92 17.33 18.98
CA LEU A 95 14.24 17.35 19.58
C LEU A 95 14.80 18.76 19.85
N LEU A 96 13.97 19.77 20.12
CA LEU A 96 14.46 21.05 20.69
C LEU A 96 15.07 20.91 22.12
N GLY A 97 15.36 19.67 22.57
CA GLY A 97 16.16 19.36 23.74
C GLY A 97 17.63 18.99 23.47
N ASP A 98 18.04 18.61 22.24
CA ASP A 98 19.39 18.10 21.99
C ASP A 98 20.07 18.76 20.77
N LEU A 99 20.80 19.85 21.01
CA LEU A 99 21.56 20.63 20.00
C LEU A 99 22.56 19.80 19.18
N ASN A 100 23.00 18.64 19.71
CA ASN A 100 23.97 17.75 19.07
C ASN A 100 23.42 16.99 17.84
N VAL A 101 22.11 16.75 17.78
CA VAL A 101 21.48 15.99 16.68
C VAL A 101 21.30 16.86 15.41
N LYS A 102 21.24 18.19 15.58
CA LYS A 102 21.12 19.16 14.48
C LYS A 102 22.37 19.17 13.57
N PHE A 103 23.56 19.11 14.15
CA PHE A 103 24.82 19.14 13.39
C PHE A 103 25.08 17.87 12.59
N SER A 104 24.75 16.70 13.15
CA SER A 104 25.00 15.41 12.47
C SER A 104 24.09 15.22 11.24
N ARG A 105 22.82 15.65 11.27
CA ARG A 105 21.91 15.44 10.13
C ARG A 105 21.79 16.60 9.14
N LEU A 106 22.18 17.83 9.49
CA LEU A 106 22.42 18.87 8.47
C LEU A 106 23.52 18.40 7.49
N LEU A 107 24.52 17.67 7.99
CA LEU A 107 25.55 17.05 7.17
C LEU A 107 24.99 15.94 6.25
N SER A 108 24.01 15.16 6.72
CA SER A 108 23.36 14.12 5.91
C SER A 108 22.43 14.67 4.84
N ILE A 109 21.73 15.79 5.08
CA ILE A 109 20.89 16.44 4.05
C ILE A 109 21.76 16.97 2.90
N CYS A 110 22.92 17.57 3.20
CA CYS A 110 23.89 17.98 2.17
C CYS A 110 24.36 16.80 1.28
N LEU A 111 24.53 15.59 1.83
CA LEU A 111 24.97 14.43 1.05
C LEU A 111 23.88 13.85 0.15
N VAL A 112 22.60 14.02 0.48
CA VAL A 112 21.49 13.60 -0.39
C VAL A 112 21.27 14.59 -1.54
N GLU A 113 21.54 15.89 -1.34
CA GLU A 113 21.44 16.90 -2.41
C GLU A 113 22.66 16.99 -3.33
N TYR A 114 23.87 16.59 -2.89
CA TYR A 114 25.10 16.64 -3.71
C TYR A 114 25.57 15.30 -4.27
N GLY A 115 24.83 14.21 -4.04
CA GLY A 115 25.17 12.86 -4.52
C GLY A 115 24.52 12.44 -5.85
N ASP A 116 23.60 13.24 -6.39
CA ASP A 116 22.93 13.04 -7.68
C ASP A 116 23.38 14.11 -8.71
N LEU A 117 24.70 14.33 -8.84
CA LEU A 117 25.35 15.08 -9.91
C LEU A 117 26.60 14.35 -10.42
#